data_AF-A0A1I5BB54-F1
#
_entry.id   AF-A0A1I5BB54-F1
#
_cell.length_a   1.000
_cell.length_b   1.000
_cell.length_c   1.000
_cell.angle_alpha   90.00
_cell.angle_beta   90.00
_cell.angle_gamma   90.00
#
_symmetry.space_group_name_H-M   'P 1'
#
loop_
_entity.id
_entity.type
_entity.pdbx_description
1 polymer ?
#
loop_
_entity_poly.entity_id
_entity_poly.type
_entity_poly.pdbx_seq_one_letter_code
_entity_poly.pdbx_strand_id
1 'polypeptide(L)'
;MGVPLAIQFRLLLLACLAFPHIVSAGWIQRSGEPLGDTAYRKSDGQLISWLVFVANDRKLTETWHIPGESVNIDEIESVDINSPISAFVVFGGCKADDSGICNVQMRYQVLAPDGSSYAQTPTMEVWVNKPQPPNRSLQLSVDYLKIGSS
;
A
#
# COMPACT_ATOMS: atom_id res chain seq x y z
N MET A 1 -24.88 31.57 -42.98
CA MET A 1 -24.16 30.36 -43.39
C MET A 1 -23.94 29.50 -42.15
N GLY A 2 -24.77 28.48 -41.95
CA GLY A 2 -24.70 27.61 -40.76
C GLY A 2 -23.66 26.52 -40.96
N VAL A 3 -22.77 26.34 -39.98
CA VAL A 3 -21.80 25.25 -39.97
C VAL A 3 -22.58 23.94 -39.83
N PRO A 4 -22.39 22.93 -40.71
CA PRO A 4 -23.16 21.70 -40.68
C PRO A 4 -22.92 20.93 -39.37
N LEU A 5 -23.99 20.39 -38.78
CA LEU A 5 -24.03 19.74 -37.46
C LEU A 5 -22.97 18.63 -37.29
N ALA A 6 -22.61 17.95 -38.38
CA ALA A 6 -21.58 16.91 -38.40
C ALA A 6 -20.15 17.45 -38.15
N ILE A 7 -19.86 18.71 -38.50
CA ILE A 7 -18.58 19.37 -38.24
C ILE A 7 -18.47 19.79 -36.77
N GLN A 8 -19.59 20.23 -36.16
CA GLN A 8 -19.64 20.53 -34.72
C GLN A 8 -19.39 19.28 -33.87
N PHE A 9 -19.94 18.13 -34.26
CA PHE A 9 -19.75 16.87 -33.53
C PHE A 9 -18.30 16.34 -33.64
N ARG A 10 -17.63 16.48 -34.79
CA ARG A 10 -16.22 16.11 -34.96
C ARG A 10 -15.25 17.00 -34.16
N LEU A 11 -15.51 18.30 -34.11
CA LEU A 11 -14.71 19.23 -33.29
C LEU A 11 -14.86 18.94 -31.79
N LEU A 12 -16.05 18.54 -31.33
CA LEU A 12 -16.28 18.16 -29.93
C LEU A 12 -15.52 16.86 -29.55
N LEU A 13 -15.53 15.86 -30.44
CA LEU A 13 -14.80 14.59 -30.23
C LEU A 13 -13.28 14.77 -30.20
N LEU A 14 -12.73 15.66 -31.04
CA LEU A 14 -11.30 16.01 -31.01
C LEU A 14 -10.91 16.80 -29.75
N ALA A 15 -11.82 17.63 -29.21
CA ALA A 15 -11.57 18.35 -27.97
C ALA A 15 -11.50 17.42 -26.74
N CYS A 16 -12.29 16.34 -26.70
CA CYS A 16 -12.22 15.35 -25.61
C CYS A 16 -10.93 14.52 -25.60
N LEU A 17 -10.28 14.32 -26.76
CA LEU A 17 -8.99 13.62 -26.85
C LEU A 17 -7.78 14.50 -26.49
N ALA A 18 -7.97 15.83 -26.40
CA ALA A 18 -6.90 16.78 -26.14
C ALA A 18 -6.70 17.10 -24.65
N PHE A 19 -7.52 16.54 -23.75
CA PHE A 19 -7.27 16.65 -22.31
C PHE A 19 -6.27 15.55 -21.90
N PRO A 20 -5.00 15.89 -21.59
CA PRO A 20 -4.13 14.94 -20.94
C PRO A 20 -4.76 14.63 -19.58
N HIS A 21 -5.24 13.41 -19.41
CA HIS A 21 -5.53 12.88 -18.08
C HIS A 21 -4.19 12.75 -17.35
N ILE A 22 -3.75 13.83 -16.69
CA ILE A 22 -2.64 13.78 -15.74
C ILE A 22 -3.18 13.06 -14.51
N VAL A 23 -3.20 11.73 -14.56
CA VAL A 23 -3.34 10.91 -13.36
C VAL A 23 -2.01 11.02 -12.62
N SER A 24 -1.94 11.94 -11.66
CA SER A 24 -0.85 11.95 -10.70
C SER A 24 -1.20 10.94 -9.60
N ALA A 25 -0.48 9.82 -9.56
CA ALA A 25 -0.47 8.98 -8.38
C ALA A 25 0.24 9.75 -7.27
N GLY A 26 -0.49 10.11 -6.22
CA GLY A 26 0.01 10.92 -5.11
C GLY A 26 -0.61 10.46 -3.80
N TRP A 27 0.08 10.74 -2.71
CA TRP A 27 -0.41 10.40 -1.38
C TRP A 27 -1.52 11.38 -0.98
N ILE A 28 -2.53 10.92 -0.25
CA ILE A 28 -3.66 11.73 0.18
C ILE A 28 -3.83 11.53 1.69
N GLN A 29 -3.99 12.62 2.44
CA GLN A 29 -4.29 12.58 3.87
C GLN A 29 -5.70 12.03 4.11
N ARG A 30 -6.01 11.63 5.35
CA ARG A 30 -7.39 11.29 5.75
C ARG A 30 -8.37 12.43 5.47
N SER A 31 -7.91 13.69 5.51
CA SER A 31 -8.71 14.88 5.19
C SER A 31 -8.97 15.10 3.70
N GLY A 32 -8.34 14.33 2.80
CA GLY A 32 -8.45 14.51 1.35
C GLY A 32 -7.36 15.40 0.72
N GLU A 33 -6.50 16.02 1.54
CA GLU A 33 -5.42 16.89 1.05
C GLU A 33 -4.26 16.08 0.47
N PRO A 34 -3.63 16.54 -0.63
CA PRO A 34 -2.46 15.87 -1.20
C PRO A 34 -1.25 15.95 -0.27
N LEU A 35 -0.47 14.88 -0.23
CA LEU A 35 0.80 14.76 0.47
C LEU A 35 1.93 14.63 -0.55
N GLY A 36 2.91 15.52 -0.45
CA GLY A 36 4.12 15.46 -1.27
C GLY A 36 4.97 14.23 -0.94
N ASP A 37 5.72 13.78 -1.93
CA ASP A 37 6.70 12.72 -1.77
C ASP A 37 7.83 13.14 -0.82
N THR A 38 8.35 12.17 -0.08
CA THR A 38 9.54 12.30 0.76
C THR A 38 10.42 11.06 0.56
N ALA A 39 11.62 11.03 1.12
CA ALA A 39 12.45 9.82 1.10
C ALA A 39 11.73 8.58 1.67
N TYR A 40 10.80 8.79 2.62
CA TYR A 40 10.00 7.76 3.29
C TYR A 40 8.57 7.63 2.73
N ARG A 41 8.26 8.40 1.69
CA ARG A 41 6.94 8.47 1.06
C ARG A 41 7.16 8.62 -0.44
N LYS A 42 7.49 7.52 -1.09
CA LYS A 42 7.76 7.43 -2.52
C LYS A 42 7.14 6.16 -3.07
N SER A 43 6.74 6.18 -4.33
CA SER A 43 6.36 4.99 -5.08
C SER A 43 7.46 4.66 -6.09
N ASP A 44 7.58 3.38 -6.42
CA ASP A 44 8.41 2.92 -7.53
C ASP A 44 7.62 1.90 -8.36
N GLY A 45 7.41 2.23 -9.63
CA GLY A 45 6.62 1.41 -10.54
C GLY A 45 5.20 1.15 -10.05
N GLN A 46 4.84 -0.14 -9.95
CA GLN A 46 3.48 -0.61 -9.61
C GLN A 46 3.37 -1.14 -8.18
N LEU A 47 4.45 -1.07 -7.39
CA LEU A 47 4.42 -1.52 -6.01
C LEU A 47 3.55 -0.58 -5.17
N ILE A 48 2.53 -1.16 -4.55
CA ILE A 48 1.70 -0.49 -3.56
C ILE A 48 1.92 -1.16 -2.20
N SER A 49 1.89 -0.37 -1.14
CA SER A 49 2.01 -0.88 0.23
C SER A 49 1.17 -0.07 1.21
N TRP A 50 0.64 -0.77 2.21
CA TRP A 50 -0.04 -0.19 3.36
C TRP A 50 0.54 -0.79 4.63
N LEU A 51 0.82 0.08 5.59
CA LEU A 51 1.13 -0.34 6.95
C LEU A 51 -0.18 -0.49 7.72
N VAL A 52 -0.42 -1.69 8.24
CA VAL A 52 -1.63 -2.02 8.99
C VAL A 52 -1.25 -2.41 10.42
N PHE A 53 -1.93 -1.81 11.39
CA PHE A 53 -1.77 -2.14 12.81
C PHE A 53 -2.94 -2.99 13.28
N VAL A 54 -2.67 -4.09 13.96
CA VAL A 54 -3.69 -5.00 14.50
C VAL A 54 -3.39 -5.37 15.94
N ALA A 55 -4.45 -5.53 16.74
CA ALA A 55 -4.34 -6.03 18.11
C ALA A 55 -4.26 -7.56 18.19
N ASN A 56 -4.71 -8.27 17.15
CA ASN A 56 -4.70 -9.74 17.07
C ASN A 56 -4.04 -10.21 15.77
N ASP A 57 -2.71 -10.32 15.81
CA ASP A 57 -1.87 -10.85 14.73
C ASP A 57 -2.31 -12.23 14.27
N ARG A 58 -2.60 -13.12 15.22
CA ARG A 58 -3.04 -14.49 14.92
C ARG A 58 -4.33 -14.50 14.10
N LYS A 59 -5.35 -13.74 14.49
CA LYS A 59 -6.61 -13.62 13.73
C LYS A 59 -6.37 -13.09 12.32
N LEU A 60 -5.52 -12.08 12.15
CA LEU A 60 -5.20 -11.55 10.82
C LEU A 60 -4.55 -12.64 9.96
N THR A 61 -3.52 -13.30 10.46
CA THR A 61 -2.82 -14.36 9.70
C THR A 61 -3.74 -15.53 9.36
N GLU A 62 -4.57 -16.00 10.29
CA GLU A 62 -5.54 -17.07 10.04
C GLU A 62 -6.56 -16.65 8.97
N THR A 63 -7.11 -15.44 9.06
CA THR A 63 -8.11 -14.92 8.10
C THR A 63 -7.51 -14.71 6.71
N TRP A 64 -6.24 -14.28 6.62
CA TRP A 64 -5.58 -14.03 5.33
C TRP A 64 -5.42 -15.29 4.46
N HIS A 65 -5.38 -16.47 5.09
CA HIS A 65 -5.30 -17.75 4.37
C HIS A 65 -6.65 -18.27 3.87
N ILE A 66 -7.76 -17.63 4.26
CA ILE A 66 -9.10 -18.03 3.82
C ILE A 66 -9.36 -17.41 2.45
N PRO A 67 -9.58 -18.21 1.39
CA PRO A 67 -9.89 -17.67 0.06
C PRO A 67 -11.17 -16.83 0.09
N GLY A 68 -11.11 -15.62 -0.46
CA GLY A 68 -12.24 -14.70 -0.54
C GLY A 68 -11.89 -13.47 -1.36
N GLU A 69 -12.90 -12.66 -1.71
CA GLU A 69 -12.69 -11.42 -2.47
C GLU A 69 -12.05 -10.30 -1.63
N SER A 70 -12.20 -10.36 -0.30
CA SER A 70 -11.64 -9.38 0.61
C SER A 70 -11.26 -10.00 1.95
N VAL A 71 -10.31 -9.37 2.63
CA VAL A 71 -9.99 -9.67 4.03
C VAL A 71 -10.51 -8.50 4.85
N ASN A 72 -11.40 -8.80 5.80
CA ASN A 72 -11.84 -7.80 6.76
C ASN A 72 -10.79 -7.70 7.88
N ILE A 73 -10.26 -6.50 8.07
CA ILE A 73 -9.32 -6.18 9.15
C ILE A 73 -10.10 -5.35 10.15
N ASP A 74 -10.23 -5.84 11.38
CA ASP A 74 -10.97 -5.15 12.42
C ASP A 74 -10.35 -3.76 12.68
N GLU A 75 -11.18 -2.71 12.68
CA GLU A 75 -10.76 -1.40 13.12
C GLU A 75 -10.56 -1.41 14.64
N ILE A 76 -9.41 -0.89 15.08
CA ILE A 76 -9.08 -0.76 16.50
C ILE A 76 -9.08 0.72 16.88
N GLU A 77 -10.05 1.15 17.67
CA GLU A 77 -10.13 2.54 18.16
C GLU A 77 -9.22 2.77 19.37
N SER A 78 -8.97 1.73 20.17
CA SER A 78 -8.15 1.79 21.37
C SER A 78 -7.46 0.47 21.63
N VAL A 79 -6.32 0.54 22.30
CA VAL A 79 -5.56 -0.59 22.80
C VAL A 79 -5.25 -0.37 24.27
N ASP A 80 -5.32 -1.43 25.07
CA ASP A 80 -4.94 -1.34 26.47
C ASP A 80 -3.44 -1.08 26.60
N ILE A 81 -3.07 -0.31 27.63
CA ILE A 81 -1.66 -0.07 27.93
C ILE A 81 -0.95 -1.42 28.17
N ASN A 82 0.23 -1.57 27.58
CA ASN A 82 1.05 -2.80 27.57
C ASN A 82 0.48 -3.97 26.76
N SER A 83 -0.67 -3.84 26.12
CA SER A 83 -1.13 -4.84 25.15
C SER A 83 -0.34 -4.73 23.85
N PRO A 84 0.08 -5.87 23.27
CA PRO A 84 0.83 -5.86 22.02
C PRO A 84 -0.02 -5.37 20.85
N ILE A 85 0.57 -4.57 19.99
CA ILE A 85 0.08 -4.23 18.65
C ILE A 85 1.07 -4.78 17.65
N SER A 86 0.57 -5.37 16.58
CA SER A 86 1.41 -5.87 15.49
C SER A 86 1.25 -5.02 14.24
N ALA A 87 2.35 -4.71 13.58
CA ALA A 87 2.42 -3.90 12.38
C ALA A 87 2.83 -4.78 11.19
N PHE A 88 1.90 -4.96 10.25
CA PHE A 88 2.06 -5.74 9.03
C PHE A 88 2.12 -4.84 7.80
N VAL A 89 2.78 -5.30 6.74
CA VAL A 89 2.71 -4.67 5.42
C VAL A 89 1.75 -5.48 4.56
N VAL A 90 0.69 -4.82 4.09
CA VAL A 90 -0.11 -5.31 2.96
C VAL A 90 0.48 -4.72 1.69
N PHE A 91 0.78 -5.53 0.69
CA PHE A 91 1.41 -5.06 -0.55
C PHE A 91 0.78 -5.67 -1.79
N GLY A 92 1.01 -5.05 -2.94
CA GLY A 92 0.57 -5.54 -4.25
C GLY A 92 1.44 -4.99 -5.37
N GLY A 93 1.32 -5.58 -6.56
CA GLY A 93 2.03 -5.09 -7.75
C GLY A 93 3.55 -5.27 -7.72
N CYS A 94 4.06 -6.19 -6.89
CA CYS A 94 5.47 -6.55 -6.92
C CYS A 94 5.86 -7.08 -8.30
N LYS A 95 6.93 -6.53 -8.86
CA LYS A 95 7.48 -6.94 -10.15
C LYS A 95 8.42 -8.13 -9.95
N ALA A 96 8.21 -9.20 -10.72
CA ALA A 96 9.16 -10.30 -10.80
C ALA A 96 10.47 -9.93 -11.52
N ASP A 97 11.55 -10.60 -11.16
CA ASP A 97 12.78 -10.69 -11.93
C ASP A 97 12.63 -11.66 -13.13
N ASP A 98 13.73 -11.87 -13.87
CA ASP A 98 13.77 -12.74 -15.05
C ASP A 98 13.45 -14.21 -14.72
N SER A 99 13.51 -14.61 -13.45
CA SER A 99 13.16 -15.95 -12.97
C SER A 99 11.70 -16.05 -12.50
N GLY A 100 10.91 -14.98 -12.63
CA GLY A 100 9.53 -14.94 -12.15
C GLY A 100 9.43 -14.70 -10.63
N ILE A 101 10.53 -14.36 -9.97
CA ILE A 101 10.60 -14.20 -8.52
C ILE A 101 10.42 -12.74 -8.12
N CYS A 102 9.52 -12.50 -7.18
CA CYS A 102 9.32 -11.22 -6.52
C CYS A 102 10.12 -11.18 -5.21
N ASN A 103 10.82 -10.08 -4.97
CA ASN A 103 11.55 -9.83 -3.74
C ASN A 103 11.16 -8.47 -3.15
N VAL A 104 10.51 -8.50 -1.98
CA VAL A 104 10.14 -7.34 -1.17
C VAL A 104 10.67 -7.53 0.24
N GLN A 105 11.38 -6.53 0.74
CA GLN A 105 11.94 -6.49 2.09
C GLN A 105 11.50 -5.20 2.77
N MET A 106 11.55 -5.20 4.10
CA MET A 106 11.22 -4.01 4.89
C MET A 106 12.18 -3.79 6.05
N ARG A 107 12.12 -2.59 6.60
CA ARG A 107 12.74 -2.22 7.87
C ARG A 107 11.81 -1.25 8.58
N TYR A 108 11.55 -1.49 9.86
CA TYR A 108 10.82 -0.52 10.68
C TYR A 108 11.78 0.41 11.38
N GLN A 109 11.42 1.70 11.39
CA GLN A 109 11.97 2.70 12.28
C GLN A 109 10.83 3.20 13.15
N VAL A 110 10.94 3.02 14.45
CA VAL A 110 10.00 3.52 15.44
C VAL A 110 10.55 4.83 15.97
N LEU A 111 9.75 5.89 15.91
CA LEU A 111 10.10 7.20 16.44
C LEU A 111 9.42 7.42 17.78
N ALA A 112 10.13 8.03 18.72
CA ALA A 112 9.55 8.56 19.95
C ALA A 112 8.70 9.82 19.63
N PRO A 113 7.84 10.27 20.56
CA PRO A 113 6.99 11.45 20.35
C PRO A 113 7.77 12.74 20.04
N ASP A 114 9.03 12.83 20.48
CA ASP A 114 9.94 13.95 20.19
C ASP A 114 10.63 13.84 18.80
N GLY A 115 10.32 12.79 18.04
CA GLY A 115 10.89 12.52 16.72
C GLY A 115 12.24 11.79 16.76
N SER A 116 12.81 11.51 17.94
CA SER A 116 14.04 10.74 18.06
C SER A 116 13.81 9.26 17.71
N SER A 117 14.85 8.56 17.27
CA SER A 117 14.75 7.14 16.95
C SER A 117 14.64 6.31 18.23
N TYR A 118 13.50 5.65 18.42
CA TYR A 118 13.26 4.75 19.55
C TYR A 118 13.82 3.34 19.29
N ALA A 119 13.54 2.79 18.11
CA ALA A 119 14.00 1.46 17.71
C ALA A 119 14.12 1.34 16.19
N GLN A 120 14.98 0.43 15.74
CA GLN A 120 15.09 0.07 14.33
C GLN A 120 15.27 -1.44 14.21
N THR A 121 14.51 -2.07 13.32
CA THR A 121 14.66 -3.51 13.05
C THR A 121 15.84 -3.76 12.11
N PRO A 122 16.40 -4.99 12.07
CA PRO A 122 17.14 -5.43 10.89
C PRO A 122 16.22 -5.44 9.65
N THR A 123 16.79 -5.74 8.49
CA THR A 123 16.00 -6.04 7.29
C THR A 123 15.16 -7.30 7.53
N MET A 124 13.88 -7.24 7.19
CA MET A 124 12.90 -8.31 7.40
C MET A 124 12.19 -8.66 6.10
N GLU A 125 11.61 -9.85 6.04
CA GLU A 125 10.93 -10.40 4.88
C GLU A 125 9.50 -9.86 4.76
N VAL A 126 9.19 -9.20 3.64
CA VAL A 126 7.80 -9.01 3.21
C VAL A 126 7.41 -10.18 2.31
N TRP A 127 8.22 -10.44 1.29
CA TRP A 127 8.00 -11.49 0.30
C TRP A 127 9.33 -11.79 -0.40
N VAL A 128 10.09 -12.80 0.04
CA VAL A 128 11.44 -13.07 -0.50
C VAL A 128 11.49 -14.46 -1.09
N ASN A 129 12.13 -14.59 -2.26
CA ASN A 129 12.28 -15.85 -3.00
C ASN A 129 10.94 -16.55 -3.28
N LYS A 130 9.90 -15.77 -3.60
CA LYS A 130 8.55 -16.26 -3.88
C LYS A 130 8.07 -15.76 -5.25
N PRO A 131 7.19 -16.50 -5.93
CA PRO A 131 6.65 -16.06 -7.22
C PRO A 131 5.90 -14.74 -7.08
N GLN A 132 5.83 -13.97 -8.16
CA GLN A 132 4.96 -12.79 -8.20
C GLN A 132 3.50 -13.20 -7.93
N PRO A 133 2.79 -12.49 -7.02
CA PRO A 133 1.38 -12.76 -6.76
C PRO A 133 0.54 -12.65 -8.04
N PRO A 134 -0.34 -13.63 -8.34
CA PRO A 134 -1.12 -13.62 -9.56
C PRO A 134 -2.13 -12.46 -9.55
N ASN A 135 -2.50 -11.99 -10.74
CA ASN A 135 -3.57 -11.00 -10.97
C ASN A 135 -3.43 -9.69 -10.16
N ARG A 136 -2.21 -9.32 -9.77
CA ARG A 136 -1.95 -8.16 -8.88
C ARG A 136 -2.71 -8.25 -7.55
N SER A 137 -2.96 -9.47 -7.07
CA SER A 137 -3.57 -9.71 -5.76
C SER A 137 -2.74 -9.08 -4.64
N LEU A 138 -3.44 -8.62 -3.61
CA LEU A 138 -2.80 -8.14 -2.39
C LEU A 138 -2.27 -9.32 -1.58
N GLN A 139 -1.14 -9.11 -0.94
CA GLN A 139 -0.46 -10.08 -0.09
C GLN A 139 -0.12 -9.45 1.26
N LEU A 140 0.04 -10.30 2.27
CA LEU A 140 0.48 -9.92 3.61
C LEU A 140 1.97 -10.21 3.76
N SER A 141 2.68 -9.37 4.50
CA SER A 141 4.08 -9.61 4.84
C SER A 141 4.24 -10.88 5.68
N VAL A 142 5.35 -11.60 5.44
CA VAL A 142 5.73 -12.78 6.23
C VAL A 142 6.16 -12.37 7.64
N ASP A 143 7.11 -11.44 7.73
CA ASP A 143 7.52 -10.85 9.00
C ASP A 143 6.61 -9.68 9.38
N TYR A 144 6.62 -9.30 10.65
CA TYR A 144 5.90 -8.15 11.17
C TYR A 144 6.58 -7.64 12.45
N LEU A 145 6.34 -6.37 12.78
CA LEU A 145 6.84 -5.79 14.03
C LEU A 145 5.77 -5.94 15.11
N LYS A 146 6.15 -6.44 16.29
CA LYS A 146 5.30 -6.43 17.49
C LYS A 146 5.77 -5.31 18.44
N ILE A 147 4.83 -4.46 18.84
CA ILE A 147 5.04 -3.27 19.66
C ILE A 147 4.26 -3.46 20.96
N GLY A 148 4.91 -3.40 22.11
CA GLY A 148 4.27 -3.71 23.39
C GLY A 148 4.31 -5.21 23.68
N SER A 149 4.58 -5.54 24.95
CA SER A 149 4.87 -6.87 25.52
C SER A 149 6.08 -7.62 24.94
N SER A 150 7.24 -7.45 25.60
CA SER A 150 8.30 -8.47 25.73
C SER A 150 7.85 -9.62 26.62
#